data_AF-A0A0H2XF45-F1
#
_entry.id   AF-A0A0H2XF45-F1
#
_cell.length_a   1.000
_cell.length_b   1.000
_cell.length_c   1.000
_cell.angle_alpha   90.00
_cell.angle_beta   90.00
_cell.angle_gamma   90.00
#
_symmetry.space_group_name_H-M   'P 1'
#
loop_
_entity.id
_entity.type
_entity.pdbx_description
1 polymer ?
#
loop_
_entity_poly.entity_id
_entity_poly.type
_entity_poly.pdbx_seq_one_letter_code
_entity_poly.pdbx_strand_id
1 'polypeptide(L)'
;MSKVDAHWELIEAIKNLRDEIAPNTLLTINDDIPDRKTGLELAEKYGIDGIMIGRGIFHNPFTFEKEPREHTSKELLDLLRLHLSLFNKYEKDEIRQFKSLRRFFKIYVRGIRGASELRHQLMNTQSIAEVRALLDEFEAQMDEDVKIEL
;
A
#
# COMPACT_ATOMS: atom_id res chain seq x y z
N MET A 1 -4.92 -15.13 5.69
CA MET A 1 -5.88 -14.49 4.77
C MET A 1 -6.67 -15.61 4.12
N SER A 2 -7.96 -15.38 3.83
CA SER A 2 -8.81 -16.38 3.17
C SER A 2 -8.16 -16.88 1.87
N LYS A 3 -8.35 -18.15 1.55
CA LYS A 3 -7.92 -18.75 0.27
C LYS A 3 -9.00 -18.67 -0.81
N VAL A 4 -10.18 -18.18 -0.45
CA VAL A 4 -11.35 -18.09 -1.33
C VAL A 4 -11.78 -16.63 -1.45
N ASP A 5 -12.39 -16.32 -2.58
CA ASP A 5 -12.85 -14.98 -2.94
C ASP A 5 -13.96 -14.50 -2.01
N ALA A 6 -14.03 -13.17 -1.85
CA ALA A 6 -15.13 -12.52 -1.15
C ALA A 6 -16.48 -12.77 -1.84
N HIS A 7 -17.49 -13.10 -1.03
CA HIS A 7 -18.86 -13.34 -1.47
C HIS A 7 -19.64 -12.02 -1.66
N TRP A 8 -19.26 -11.21 -2.63
CA TRP A 8 -19.92 -9.92 -2.90
C TRP A 8 -21.39 -10.06 -3.29
N GLU A 9 -21.82 -11.22 -3.79
CA GLU A 9 -23.21 -11.55 -4.06
C GLU A 9 -24.11 -11.49 -2.80
N LEU A 10 -23.54 -11.65 -1.60
CA LEU A 10 -24.29 -11.61 -0.34
C LEU A 10 -24.55 -10.19 0.17
N ILE A 11 -23.92 -9.17 -0.42
CA ILE A 11 -24.03 -7.77 0.05
C ILE A 11 -25.48 -7.30 0.04
N GLU A 12 -26.25 -7.65 -0.99
CA GLU A 12 -27.67 -7.27 -1.11
C GLU A 12 -28.51 -7.86 0.03
N ALA A 13 -28.33 -9.16 0.32
CA ALA A 13 -29.04 -9.83 1.41
C ALA A 13 -28.67 -9.21 2.78
N ILE A 14 -27.40 -8.88 2.99
CA ILE A 14 -26.92 -8.23 4.22
C ILE A 14 -27.53 -6.81 4.35
N LYS A 15 -27.59 -6.06 3.26
CA LYS A 15 -28.18 -4.72 3.26
C LYS A 15 -29.67 -4.76 3.57
N ASN A 16 -30.43 -5.66 2.93
CA ASN A 16 -31.86 -5.82 3.20
C ASN A 16 -32.12 -6.15 4.68
N LEU A 17 -31.28 -7.02 5.26
CA LEU A 17 -31.35 -7.34 6.69
C LEU A 17 -31.05 -6.12 7.58
N ARG A 18 -30.04 -5.32 7.24
CA ARG A 18 -29.75 -4.06 7.94
C ARG A 18 -30.93 -3.10 7.85
N ASP A 19 -31.50 -2.92 6.66
CA ASP A 19 -32.61 -2.01 6.42
C ASP A 19 -33.87 -2.39 7.24
N GLU A 20 -34.11 -3.69 7.45
CA GLU A 20 -35.20 -4.19 8.30
C GLU A 20 -34.92 -3.98 9.80
N ILE A 21 -33.73 -4.35 10.28
CA ILE A 21 -33.43 -4.43 11.71
C ILE A 21 -32.96 -3.08 12.29
N ALA A 22 -32.14 -2.36 11.54
CA ALA A 22 -31.45 -1.17 12.02
C ALA A 22 -31.16 -0.19 10.86
N PRO A 23 -32.20 0.40 10.24
CA PRO A 23 -32.08 1.17 8.99
C PRO A 23 -31.13 2.37 9.06
N ASN A 24 -30.87 2.91 10.25
CA ASN A 24 -29.97 4.05 10.45
C ASN A 24 -28.50 3.64 10.65
N THR A 25 -28.19 2.35 10.67
CA THR A 25 -26.82 1.85 10.88
C THR A 25 -26.05 1.91 9.57
N LEU A 26 -24.96 2.67 9.48
CA LEU A 26 -24.15 2.69 8.26
C LEU A 26 -23.52 1.32 7.98
N LEU A 27 -23.57 0.87 6.73
CA LEU A 27 -23.04 -0.40 6.27
C LEU A 27 -21.79 -0.18 5.41
N THR A 28 -20.63 -0.60 5.94
CA THR A 28 -19.35 -0.61 5.21
C THR A 28 -18.98 -2.04 4.87
N ILE A 29 -18.66 -2.32 3.60
CA ILE A 29 -18.19 -3.65 3.17
C ILE A 29 -16.67 -3.68 3.09
N ASN A 30 -16.09 -4.84 3.38
CA ASN A 30 -14.66 -5.10 3.27
C ASN A 30 -14.44 -6.41 2.49
N ASP A 31 -13.16 -6.76 2.31
CA ASP A 31 -12.63 -7.96 1.64
C ASP A 31 -12.59 -7.94 0.10
N ASP A 32 -11.42 -8.35 -0.39
CA ASP A 32 -11.00 -8.45 -1.80
C ASP A 32 -11.22 -7.22 -2.68
N ILE A 33 -11.40 -6.04 -2.08
CA ILE A 33 -11.44 -4.76 -2.79
C ILE A 33 -9.98 -4.32 -3.09
N PRO A 34 -9.55 -4.29 -4.37
CA PRO A 34 -8.16 -4.00 -4.73
C PRO A 34 -7.83 -2.50 -4.70
N ASP A 35 -8.81 -1.65 -5.02
CA ASP A 35 -8.66 -0.20 -5.17
C ASP A 35 -9.96 0.58 -4.98
N ARG A 36 -9.81 1.90 -4.91
CA ARG A 36 -10.91 2.84 -4.74
C ARG A 36 -11.92 2.74 -5.88
N LYS A 37 -11.48 2.51 -7.12
CA LYS A 37 -12.38 2.44 -8.27
C LYS A 37 -13.34 1.25 -8.11
N THR A 38 -12.80 0.06 -7.89
CA THR A 38 -13.62 -1.14 -7.62
C THR A 38 -14.49 -0.95 -6.38
N GLY A 39 -13.95 -0.34 -5.32
CA GLY A 39 -14.72 -0.05 -4.11
C GLY A 39 -15.93 0.85 -4.37
N LEU A 40 -15.79 1.88 -5.21
CA LEU A 40 -16.90 2.76 -5.57
C LEU A 40 -17.92 2.08 -6.49
N GLU A 41 -17.47 1.26 -7.43
CA GLU A 41 -18.36 0.46 -8.28
C GLU A 41 -19.24 -0.49 -7.44
N LEU A 42 -18.66 -1.11 -6.40
CA LEU A 42 -19.42 -1.92 -5.43
C LEU A 42 -20.37 -1.06 -4.58
N ALA A 43 -19.89 0.10 -4.12
CA ALA A 43 -20.71 1.00 -3.31
C ALA A 43 -21.96 1.47 -4.06
N GLU A 44 -21.80 1.85 -5.33
CA GLU A 44 -22.89 2.24 -6.22
C GLU A 44 -23.81 1.05 -6.53
N LYS A 45 -23.25 -0.09 -6.93
CA LYS A 45 -24.01 -1.29 -7.30
C LYS A 45 -24.94 -1.77 -6.18
N TYR A 46 -24.46 -1.80 -4.95
CA TYR A 46 -25.23 -2.33 -3.82
C TYR A 46 -25.91 -1.23 -2.98
N GLY A 47 -25.60 0.04 -3.22
CA GLY A 47 -26.09 1.16 -2.42
C GLY A 47 -25.71 1.02 -0.94
N ILE A 48 -24.44 0.73 -0.66
CA ILE A 48 -23.85 0.65 0.68
C ILE A 48 -23.15 1.97 1.03
N ASP A 49 -22.95 2.22 2.32
CA ASP A 49 -22.49 3.53 2.82
C ASP A 49 -20.98 3.73 2.75
N GLY A 50 -20.21 2.65 2.61
CA GLY A 50 -18.77 2.72 2.53
C GLY A 50 -18.08 1.43 2.14
N ILE A 51 -16.78 1.54 1.86
CA ILE A 51 -15.89 0.42 1.60
C ILE A 51 -14.62 0.54 2.44
N MET A 52 -14.03 -0.60 2.79
CA MET A 52 -12.74 -0.69 3.46
C MET A 52 -11.76 -1.50 2.62
N ILE A 53 -10.62 -0.88 2.30
CA ILE A 53 -9.51 -1.52 1.59
C ILE A 53 -8.43 -1.89 2.60
N GLY A 54 -8.29 -3.19 2.87
CA GLY A 54 -7.21 -3.71 3.71
C GLY A 54 -6.00 -4.11 2.88
N ARG A 55 -6.09 -5.25 2.20
CA ARG A 55 -4.95 -5.88 1.52
C ARG A 55 -4.50 -5.14 0.25
N GLY A 56 -5.37 -4.31 -0.33
CA GLY A 56 -5.06 -3.48 -1.49
C GLY A 56 -3.80 -2.63 -1.28
N ILE A 57 -3.59 -2.06 -0.09
CA ILE A 57 -2.43 -1.19 0.18
C ILE A 57 -1.08 -1.91 0.09
N PHE A 58 -1.04 -3.21 0.39
CA PHE A 58 0.19 -4.01 0.27
C PHE A 58 0.54 -4.37 -1.18
N HIS A 59 -0.45 -4.25 -2.08
CA HIS A 59 -0.30 -4.47 -3.52
C HIS A 59 -0.21 -3.17 -4.30
N ASN A 60 -0.77 -2.07 -3.80
CA ASN A 60 -0.65 -0.75 -4.42
C ASN A 60 -0.74 0.32 -3.32
N PRO A 61 0.34 1.03 -3.00
CA PRO A 61 0.28 2.09 -1.99
C PRO A 61 -0.60 3.29 -2.43
N PHE A 62 -0.92 3.40 -3.73
CA PHE A 62 -1.80 4.41 -4.32
C PHE A 62 -3.25 3.93 -4.52
N THR A 63 -3.63 2.81 -3.89
CA THR A 63 -4.97 2.18 -3.99
C THR A 63 -6.16 3.14 -3.73
N PHE A 64 -5.94 4.24 -3.02
CA PHE A 64 -6.96 5.24 -2.67
C PHE A 64 -7.04 6.45 -3.61
N GLU A 65 -6.23 6.50 -4.68
CA GLU A 65 -6.26 7.62 -5.62
C GLU A 65 -7.62 7.79 -6.29
N LYS A 66 -8.01 9.05 -6.52
CA LYS A 66 -9.27 9.36 -7.21
C LYS A 66 -9.20 9.00 -8.68
N GLU A 67 -8.09 9.35 -9.31
CA GLU A 67 -7.78 9.09 -10.71
C GLU A 67 -6.57 8.15 -10.76
N PRO A 68 -6.79 6.82 -10.90
CA PRO A 68 -5.70 5.86 -10.91
C PRO A 68 -4.76 6.10 -12.09
N ARG A 69 -3.46 6.04 -11.85
CA ARG A 69 -2.44 6.10 -12.88
C ARG A 69 -1.25 5.21 -12.55
N GLU A 70 -0.40 5.01 -13.54
CA GLU A 70 0.91 4.41 -13.31
C GLU A 70 1.82 5.39 -12.55
N HIS A 71 2.56 4.85 -11.58
CA HIS A 71 3.54 5.59 -10.81
C HIS A 71 4.93 5.13 -11.16
N THR A 72 5.82 6.11 -11.29
CA THR A 72 7.22 5.83 -11.49
C THR A 72 7.81 5.22 -10.23
N SER A 73 8.89 4.48 -10.42
CA SER A 73 9.62 3.91 -9.30
C SER A 73 10.21 4.97 -8.39
N LYS A 74 10.58 6.12 -8.94
CA LYS A 74 10.97 7.29 -8.15
C LYS A 74 9.87 7.71 -7.17
N GLU A 75 8.63 7.83 -7.64
CA GLU A 75 7.50 8.16 -6.76
C GLU A 75 7.27 7.12 -5.66
N LEU A 76 7.49 5.83 -5.95
CA LEU A 76 7.42 4.77 -4.94
C LEU A 76 8.53 4.87 -3.89
N LEU A 77 9.78 5.15 -4.31
CA LEU A 77 10.91 5.34 -3.40
C LEU A 77 10.74 6.62 -2.56
N ASP A 78 10.26 7.70 -3.16
CA ASP A 78 9.94 8.94 -2.45
C ASP A 78 8.81 8.72 -1.42
N LEU A 79 7.82 7.88 -1.74
CA LEU A 79 6.78 7.49 -0.80
C LEU A 79 7.32 6.62 0.36
N LEU A 80 8.29 5.74 0.10
CA LEU A 80 9.01 5.03 1.17
C LEU A 80 9.75 6.03 2.07
N ARG A 81 10.45 7.02 1.51
CA ARG A 81 11.13 8.07 2.28
C ARG A 81 10.13 8.86 3.14
N LEU A 82 8.95 9.17 2.62
CA LEU A 82 7.88 9.81 3.39
C LEU A 82 7.41 8.92 4.55
N HIS A 83 7.17 7.62 4.30
CA HIS A 83 6.80 6.67 5.36
C HIS A 83 7.86 6.65 6.47
N LEU A 84 9.15 6.54 6.12
CA LEU A 84 10.25 6.58 7.08
C LEU A 84 10.27 7.91 7.88
N SER A 85 10.04 9.04 7.23
CA SER A 85 9.94 10.35 7.91
C SER A 85 8.79 10.39 8.90
N LEU A 86 7.60 9.91 8.52
CA LEU A 86 6.42 9.89 9.38
C LEU A 86 6.60 8.92 10.55
N PHE A 87 7.19 7.76 10.29
CA PHE A 87 7.52 6.80 11.34
C PHE A 87 8.46 7.42 12.37
N ASN A 88 9.58 8.03 11.93
CA ASN A 88 10.51 8.70 12.83
C ASN A 88 9.86 9.86 13.61
N LYS A 89 8.88 10.54 13.01
CA LYS A 89 8.16 11.65 13.66
C LYS A 89 7.24 11.17 14.79
N TYR A 90 6.56 10.04 14.61
CA TYR A 90 5.51 9.60 15.53
C TYR A 90 5.92 8.46 16.47
N GLU A 91 6.91 7.65 16.09
CA GLU A 91 7.45 6.59 16.94
C GLU A 91 8.56 7.12 17.83
N LYS A 92 8.41 6.94 19.14
CA LYS A 92 9.36 7.46 20.15
C LYS A 92 10.56 6.54 20.39
N ASP A 93 10.53 5.32 19.86
CA ASP A 93 11.54 4.28 20.06
C ASP A 93 11.86 3.60 18.72
N GLU A 94 12.66 4.28 17.91
CA GLU A 94 13.08 3.79 16.59
C GLU A 94 13.73 2.41 16.70
N ILE A 95 14.65 2.23 17.66
CA ILE A 95 15.43 1.00 17.81
C ILE A 95 14.52 -0.21 17.99
N ARG A 96 13.50 -0.08 18.84
CA ARG A 96 12.56 -1.17 19.10
C ARG A 96 11.64 -1.43 17.91
N GLN A 97 11.21 -0.39 17.21
CA GLN A 97 10.15 -0.50 16.21
C GLN A 97 10.67 -0.64 14.77
N PHE A 98 11.94 -0.37 14.51
CA PHE A 98 12.54 -0.38 13.18
C PHE A 98 12.30 -1.70 12.43
N LYS A 99 12.44 -2.84 13.13
CA LYS A 99 12.22 -4.17 12.52
C LYS A 99 10.82 -4.32 11.90
N SER A 100 9.82 -3.59 12.41
CA SER A 100 8.47 -3.60 11.86
C SER A 100 8.35 -2.93 10.49
N LEU A 101 9.25 -2.00 10.16
CA LEU A 101 9.28 -1.29 8.87
C LEU A 101 9.61 -2.22 7.70
N ARG A 102 10.46 -3.22 7.95
CA ARG A 102 10.99 -4.12 6.90
C ARG A 102 9.88 -4.81 6.10
N ARG A 103 8.74 -5.12 6.71
CA ARG A 103 7.59 -5.76 6.04
C ARG A 103 6.98 -4.89 4.94
N PHE A 104 7.18 -3.57 5.00
CA PHE A 104 6.61 -2.61 4.04
C PHE A 104 7.53 -2.35 2.85
N PHE A 105 8.84 -2.61 2.94
CA PHE A 105 9.79 -2.27 1.87
C PHE A 105 9.42 -2.87 0.51
N LYS A 106 8.93 -4.12 0.49
CA LYS A 106 8.49 -4.78 -0.75
C LYS A 106 7.34 -4.07 -1.47
N ILE A 107 6.56 -3.24 -0.76
CA ILE A 107 5.42 -2.51 -1.33
C ILE A 107 5.93 -1.40 -2.25
N TYR A 108 7.03 -0.76 -1.84
CA TYR A 108 7.62 0.38 -2.55
C TYR A 108 8.71 -0.05 -3.55
N VAL A 109 9.55 -1.02 -3.17
CA VAL A 109 10.68 -1.44 -4.00
C VAL A 109 10.23 -2.49 -5.02
N ARG A 110 9.76 -2.02 -6.17
CA ARG A 110 9.25 -2.83 -7.28
C ARG A 110 9.28 -2.05 -8.60
N GLY A 111 9.13 -2.75 -9.72
CA GLY A 111 9.09 -2.09 -11.04
C GLY A 111 10.41 -1.42 -11.44
N ILE A 112 11.53 -1.83 -10.85
CA ILE A 112 12.88 -1.32 -11.16
C ILE A 112 13.88 -2.43 -11.39
N ARG A 113 14.81 -2.18 -12.32
CA ARG A 113 16.04 -2.96 -12.43
C ARG A 113 16.76 -2.93 -11.07
N GLY A 114 17.27 -4.08 -10.62
CA GLY A 114 17.92 -4.18 -9.31
C GLY A 114 16.98 -4.25 -8.08
N ALA A 115 15.65 -4.20 -8.25
CA ALA A 115 14.69 -4.19 -7.12
C ALA A 115 14.88 -5.37 -6.14
N SER A 116 15.24 -6.55 -6.66
CA SER A 116 15.41 -7.74 -5.82
C SER A 116 16.62 -7.64 -4.89
N GLU A 117 17.74 -7.15 -5.42
CA GLU A 117 18.96 -6.93 -4.66
C GLU A 117 18.76 -5.83 -3.62
N LEU A 118 18.17 -4.70 -4.03
CA LEU A 118 17.84 -3.62 -3.11
C LEU A 118 16.94 -4.09 -1.95
N ARG A 119 15.91 -4.91 -2.23
CA ARG A 119 15.07 -5.50 -1.17
C ARG A 119 15.89 -6.36 -0.22
N HIS A 120 16.79 -7.19 -0.74
CA HIS A 120 17.64 -8.05 0.09
C HIS A 120 18.54 -7.22 1.01
N GLN A 121 19.18 -6.18 0.48
CA GLN A 121 20.02 -5.26 1.25
C GLN A 121 19.22 -4.50 2.32
N LEU A 122 18.04 -3.98 1.96
CA LEU A 122 17.13 -3.29 2.88
C LEU A 122 16.73 -4.16 4.08
N MET A 123 16.59 -5.48 3.92
CA MET A 123 16.27 -6.38 5.04
C MET A 123 17.38 -6.47 6.10
N ASN A 124 18.61 -6.12 5.75
CA ASN A 124 19.79 -6.19 6.62
C ASN A 124 20.12 -4.86 7.34
N THR A 125 19.53 -3.75 6.90
CA THR A 125 19.65 -2.44 7.57
C THR A 125 19.13 -2.49 9.01
N GLN A 126 19.63 -1.64 9.91
CA GLN A 126 19.25 -1.58 11.33
C GLN A 126 18.66 -0.23 11.76
N SER A 127 18.67 0.77 10.89
CA SER A 127 18.19 2.12 11.19
C SER A 127 17.57 2.81 9.99
N ILE A 128 16.76 3.85 10.22
CA ILE A 128 16.17 4.66 9.15
C ILE A 128 17.28 5.37 8.35
N ALA A 129 18.37 5.77 9.01
CA ALA A 129 19.51 6.40 8.37
C ALA A 129 20.17 5.46 7.35
N GLU A 130 20.41 4.20 7.72
CA GLU A 130 20.96 3.19 6.81
C GLU A 130 20.05 2.93 5.60
N VAL A 131 18.73 2.88 5.82
CA VAL A 131 17.77 2.74 4.72
C VAL A 131 17.88 3.91 3.75
N ARG A 132 17.94 5.15 4.26
CA ARG A 132 18.05 6.35 3.40
C ARG A 132 19.35 6.35 2.59
N ALA A 133 20.47 6.07 3.24
CA ALA A 133 21.77 6.01 2.57
C ALA A 133 21.78 4.97 1.44
N LEU A 134 21.20 3.80 1.70
CA LEU A 134 21.09 2.74 0.70
C LEU A 134 20.20 3.14 -0.50
N LEU A 135 19.09 3.84 -0.24
CA LEU A 135 18.24 4.35 -1.31
C LEU A 135 18.94 5.45 -2.13
N ASP A 136 19.72 6.33 -1.47
CA ASP A 136 20.51 7.38 -2.15
C ASP A 136 21.58 6.76 -3.07
N GLU A 137 22.30 5.75 -2.59
CA GLU A 137 23.31 5.02 -3.37
C GLU A 137 22.67 4.33 -4.58
N PHE A 138 21.53 3.65 -4.37
CA PHE A 138 20.82 2.97 -5.43
C PHE A 138 20.31 3.93 -6.52
N GLU A 139 19.71 5.07 -6.14
CA GLU A 139 19.27 6.08 -7.10
C GLU A 139 20.45 6.70 -7.87
N ALA A 140 21.59 6.94 -7.22
CA ALA A 140 22.79 7.46 -7.87
C ALA A 140 23.35 6.49 -8.93
N GLN A 141 23.39 5.18 -8.63
CA GLN A 141 23.81 4.15 -9.59
C GLN A 141 22.87 4.08 -10.80
N MET A 142 21.56 4.21 -10.59
CA MET A 142 20.59 4.25 -11.68
C MET A 142 20.80 5.44 -12.61
N ASP A 143 21.08 6.62 -12.06
CA ASP A 143 21.34 7.83 -12.86
C ASP A 143 22.64 7.71 -13.68
N GLU A 144 23.64 6.99 -13.18
CA GLU A 144 24.88 6.71 -13.91
C GLU A 144 24.65 5.71 -15.06
N ASP A 145 23.92 4.62 -14.81
CA ASP A 145 23.59 3.62 -15.84
C ASP A 145 22.81 4.24 -17.01
N VAL A 146 21.85 5.12 -16.72
CA VAL A 146 21.07 5.83 -17.75
C VAL A 146 21.95 6.77 -18.58
N LYS A 147 22.96 7.40 -17.99
CA LYS A 147 23.90 8.26 -18.73
C LYS A 147 24.86 7.48 -19.63
N ILE A 148 25.16 6.22 -19.30
CA ILE A 148 26.05 5.37 -20.09
C ILE A 148 25.31 4.74 -21.29
N GLU A 149 24.00 4.52 -21.16
CA GLU A 149 23.16 3.97 -22.23
C GLU A 149 22.71 5.00 -23.30
N LEU A 150 23.01 6.31 -23.11
CA LEU A 150 22.72 7.41 -24.04
C LEU A 150 23.96 7.86 -24.83
#